data_AF-A0A8T1G0I2-F1
#
_entry.id   AF-A0A8T1G0I2-F1
#
_cell.length_a   1.000
_cell.length_b   1.000
_cell.length_c   1.000
_cell.angle_alpha   90.00
_cell.angle_beta   90.00
_cell.angle_gamma   90.00
#
_symmetry.space_group_name_H-M   'P 1'
#
loop_
_entity.id
_entity.type
_entity.pdbx_description
1 polymer ?
#
loop_
_entity_poly.entity_id
_entity_poly.type
_entity_poly.pdbx_seq_one_letter_code
_entity_poly.pdbx_strand_id
1 'polypeptide(L)'
;MMARFVLQIKPYSSLMEIETIMAMLATIAGVRSVHLIPERSVGPSSIAEVSGDSISTAVRSSRLVAVRGGQSLDLEPSLASLKNLQIAEINVIEQLTTAWTRKEVVLRVPEMMCPANCGSSVLNAIRALEGVEAARLRFEHRQIVIRGDMNVDAIRTAVSDIGFDSEVNAETLLPRRFRFRVDDLSDVGLNGVKLKDALEAVEGVENLVLLTDRVEVLVVAMLLNSSQLVKAAERVGFEMLELSEEAWGIPMEVVPPPLGSSNDTGPNSAIEYHQFHKCDMRICPQNGCPRYMTTVAHTAALAVGWAVPGCGMSSGGECTCGDSCKCVGCPEHNPAS
;
A
#
# COMPACT_ATOMS: atom_id res chain seq x y z
N MET A 1 -13.26 -11.24 1.53
CA MET A 1 -12.39 -12.43 1.63
C MET A 1 -11.36 -12.42 0.50
N MET A 2 -10.22 -13.09 0.66
CA MET A 2 -9.22 -13.25 -0.40
C MET A 2 -9.26 -14.66 -0.98
N ALA A 3 -9.23 -14.77 -2.31
CA ALA A 3 -9.11 -16.04 -3.00
C ALA A 3 -7.63 -16.37 -3.27
N ARG A 4 -7.27 -17.65 -3.16
CA ARG A 4 -5.97 -18.22 -3.50
C ARG A 4 -6.19 -19.44 -4.39
N PHE A 5 -5.57 -19.44 -5.56
CA PHE A 5 -5.59 -20.54 -6.52
C PHE A 5 -4.17 -21.08 -6.70
N VAL A 6 -4.00 -22.40 -6.70
CA VAL A 6 -2.74 -23.04 -7.11
C VAL A 6 -2.94 -23.66 -8.47
N LEU A 7 -2.15 -23.19 -9.43
CA LEU A 7 -2.18 -23.60 -10.82
C LEU A 7 -0.98 -24.49 -11.11
N GLN A 8 -1.22 -25.63 -11.75
CA GLN A 8 -0.19 -26.38 -12.45
C GLN A 8 -0.10 -25.84 -13.87
N ILE A 9 1.08 -25.32 -14.25
CA ILE A 9 1.31 -24.73 -15.57
C ILE A 9 2.39 -25.54 -16.28
N LYS A 10 2.08 -25.97 -17.49
CA LYS A 10 3.03 -26.61 -18.40
C LYS A 10 3.05 -25.85 -19.75
N PRO A 11 4.11 -25.07 -20.03
CA PRO A 11 4.23 -24.34 -21.29
C PRO A 11 4.30 -25.30 -22.49
N TYR A 12 3.62 -24.96 -23.59
CA TYR A 12 3.64 -25.79 -24.81
C TYR A 12 4.90 -25.55 -25.66
N SER A 13 5.48 -24.34 -25.62
CA SER A 13 6.68 -23.98 -26.38
C SER A 13 7.85 -23.64 -25.45
N SER A 14 9.07 -23.83 -25.93
CA SER A 14 10.30 -23.43 -25.22
C SER A 14 10.58 -21.92 -25.30
N LEU A 15 9.87 -21.20 -26.17
CA LEU A 15 9.96 -19.75 -26.30
C LEU A 15 9.09 -19.02 -25.27
N MET A 16 8.13 -19.72 -24.67
CA MET A 16 7.25 -19.16 -23.64
C MET A 16 7.78 -19.52 -22.26
N GLU A 17 8.57 -18.63 -21.68
CA GLU A 17 9.04 -18.77 -20.30
C GLU A 17 7.88 -18.69 -19.30
N ILE A 18 8.02 -19.37 -18.16
CA ILE A 18 6.99 -19.37 -17.10
C ILE A 18 6.71 -17.96 -16.58
N GLU A 19 7.73 -17.11 -16.56
CA GLU A 19 7.66 -15.71 -16.15
C GLU A 19 6.71 -14.90 -17.04
N THR A 20 6.74 -15.14 -18.35
CA THR A 20 5.80 -14.53 -19.31
C THR A 20 4.36 -14.93 -19.01
N ILE A 21 4.12 -16.19 -18.68
CA ILE A 21 2.76 -16.67 -18.33
C ILE A 21 2.32 -16.06 -16.99
N MET A 22 3.22 -15.98 -16.01
CA MET A 22 2.93 -15.31 -14.74
C MET A 22 2.59 -13.82 -14.94
N ALA A 23 3.32 -13.13 -15.81
CA ALA A 23 3.03 -11.74 -16.18
C ALA A 23 1.64 -11.60 -16.83
N MET A 24 1.26 -12.53 -17.73
CA MET A 24 -0.10 -12.56 -18.30
C MET A 24 -1.15 -12.77 -17.21
N LEU A 25 -0.94 -13.71 -16.29
CA LEU A 25 -1.86 -13.95 -15.16
C LEU A 25 -1.99 -12.71 -14.25
N ALA A 26 -0.90 -11.97 -14.03
CA ALA A 26 -0.90 -10.76 -13.23
C ALA A 26 -1.71 -9.60 -13.86
N THR A 27 -1.96 -9.63 -15.17
CA THR A 27 -2.82 -8.64 -15.85
C THR A 27 -4.33 -8.94 -15.75
N ILE A 28 -4.71 -10.10 -15.22
CA ILE A 28 -6.13 -10.47 -15.09
C ILE A 28 -6.80 -9.57 -14.04
N ALA A 29 -7.96 -9.01 -14.39
CA ALA A 29 -8.72 -8.17 -13.48
C ALA A 29 -9.06 -8.91 -12.17
N GLY A 30 -8.72 -8.28 -11.04
CA GLY A 30 -8.96 -8.86 -9.70
C GLY A 30 -7.83 -9.73 -9.17
N VAL A 31 -6.84 -10.09 -10.00
CA VAL A 31 -5.57 -10.67 -9.53
C VAL A 31 -4.77 -9.58 -8.82
N ARG A 32 -4.19 -9.95 -7.69
CA ARG A 32 -3.42 -9.09 -6.80
C ARG A 32 -1.96 -9.48 -6.77
N SER A 33 -1.67 -10.78 -6.76
CA SER A 33 -0.30 -11.27 -6.80
C SER A 33 -0.22 -12.66 -7.45
N VAL A 34 0.93 -12.93 -8.08
CA VAL A 34 1.22 -14.20 -8.77
C VAL A 34 2.64 -14.62 -8.41
N HIS A 35 2.80 -15.81 -7.86
CA HIS A 35 4.11 -16.28 -7.39
C HIS A 35 4.36 -17.72 -7.79
N LEU A 36 5.61 -18.01 -8.17
CA LEU A 36 6.08 -19.37 -8.38
C LEU A 36 6.21 -20.06 -7.01
N ILE A 37 5.61 -21.23 -6.85
CA ILE A 37 5.81 -22.06 -5.66
C ILE A 37 7.07 -22.89 -5.91
N PRO A 38 8.13 -22.75 -5.09
CA PRO A 38 9.30 -23.61 -5.19
C PRO A 38 8.88 -25.06 -4.98
N GLU A 39 9.29 -25.96 -5.87
CA GLU A 39 9.13 -27.39 -5.64
C GLU A 39 9.88 -27.72 -4.35
N ARG A 40 9.15 -28.17 -3.31
CA ARG A 40 9.80 -28.73 -2.13
C ARG A 40 10.63 -29.91 -2.61
N SER A 41 11.95 -29.80 -2.54
CA SER A 41 12.83 -30.95 -2.70
C SER A 41 12.42 -31.98 -1.67
N VAL A 42 11.66 -32.99 -2.09
CA VAL A 42 11.58 -34.24 -1.35
C VAL A 42 13.03 -34.71 -1.26
N GLY A 43 13.56 -34.79 -0.04
CA GLY A 43 14.94 -35.22 0.19
C GLY A 43 15.19 -36.56 -0.52
N PRO A 44 16.41 -36.81 -1.02
CA PRO A 44 16.71 -38.04 -1.73
C PRO A 44 16.71 -39.18 -0.71
N SER A 45 15.60 -39.92 -0.64
CA SER A 45 15.61 -41.25 -0.07
C SER A 45 16.23 -42.19 -1.11
N SER A 46 17.40 -42.71 -0.76
CA SER A 46 18.09 -43.89 -1.32
C SER A 46 18.70 -43.81 -2.73
N ILE A 47 20.01 -43.54 -2.75
CA ILE A 47 21.10 -44.24 -3.46
C ILE A 47 20.73 -44.92 -4.80
N ALA A 48 21.20 -44.32 -5.89
CA ALA A 48 21.87 -45.04 -6.97
C ALA A 48 22.79 -44.06 -7.72
N GLU A 49 24.09 -44.25 -7.55
CA GLU A 49 25.13 -43.63 -8.38
C GLU A 49 25.03 -44.19 -9.80
N VAL A 50 24.88 -43.35 -10.82
CA VAL A 50 25.50 -43.57 -12.15
C VAL A 50 25.84 -42.22 -12.77
N SER A 51 27.12 -42.07 -13.09
CA SER A 51 27.77 -40.95 -13.79
C SER A 51 27.23 -40.69 -15.19
N GLY A 52 27.27 -39.43 -15.64
CA GLY A 52 27.21 -39.09 -17.07
C GLY A 52 26.87 -37.63 -17.35
N ASP A 53 27.81 -36.94 -18.00
CA ASP A 53 27.67 -35.62 -18.63
C ASP A 53 26.28 -35.32 -19.21
N SER A 54 25.70 -34.16 -18.90
CA SER A 54 24.86 -33.41 -19.85
C SER A 54 24.56 -31.99 -19.36
N ILE A 55 25.18 -31.02 -20.04
CA ILE A 55 24.77 -29.63 -20.09
C ILE A 55 23.44 -29.53 -20.86
N SER A 56 22.47 -28.78 -20.31
CA SER A 56 21.30 -28.18 -21.00
C SER A 56 20.08 -29.05 -21.41
N THR A 57 19.44 -29.74 -20.48
CA THR A 57 18.07 -30.28 -20.65
C THR A 57 17.12 -29.85 -19.54
N ALA A 58 16.91 -28.54 -19.39
CA ALA A 58 15.79 -27.99 -18.60
C ALA A 58 14.48 -28.09 -19.42
N VAL A 59 14.01 -29.33 -19.65
CA VAL A 59 12.88 -29.66 -20.53
C VAL A 59 11.60 -29.84 -19.69
N ARG A 60 10.63 -28.93 -19.87
CA ARG A 60 9.18 -29.14 -19.69
C ARG A 60 8.68 -29.70 -18.34
N SER A 61 9.29 -29.35 -17.21
CA SER A 61 8.71 -29.66 -15.89
C SER A 61 7.49 -28.76 -15.64
N SER A 62 6.34 -29.36 -15.28
CA SER A 62 5.17 -28.60 -14.83
C SER A 62 5.54 -27.76 -13.61
N ARG A 63 5.22 -26.47 -13.61
CA ARG A 63 5.49 -25.55 -12.51
C ARG A 63 4.21 -25.28 -11.72
N LEU A 64 4.35 -25.06 -10.41
CA LEU A 64 3.25 -24.66 -9.55
C LEU A 64 3.26 -23.13 -9.37
N VAL A 65 2.13 -22.48 -9.61
CA VAL A 65 1.98 -21.03 -9.49
C VAL A 65 0.80 -20.71 -8.58
N ALA A 66 1.04 -19.92 -7.54
CA ALA A 66 0.01 -19.37 -6.69
C ALA A 66 -0.52 -18.06 -7.28
N VAL A 67 -1.84 -17.93 -7.42
CA VAL A 67 -2.53 -16.70 -7.83
C VAL A 67 -3.44 -16.26 -6.69
N ARG A 68 -3.31 -15.01 -6.26
CA ARG A 68 -4.14 -14.42 -5.21
C ARG A 68 -4.95 -13.26 -5.75
N GLY A 69 -6.17 -13.10 -5.27
CA GLY A 69 -7.06 -12.04 -5.72
C GLY A 69 -8.22 -11.75 -4.78
N GLY A 70 -9.07 -10.80 -5.22
CA GLY A 70 -10.31 -10.47 -4.55
C GLY A 70 -11.35 -11.61 -4.61
N GLN A 71 -12.40 -11.51 -3.82
CA GLN A 71 -13.47 -12.52 -3.76
C GLN A 71 -14.22 -12.73 -5.08
N SER A 72 -14.23 -11.72 -5.96
CA SER A 72 -14.88 -11.77 -7.27
C SER A 72 -13.93 -12.25 -8.38
N LEU A 73 -12.74 -12.75 -8.06
CA LEU A 73 -11.80 -13.24 -9.05
C LEU A 73 -12.34 -14.51 -9.70
N ASP A 74 -12.62 -14.43 -10.99
CA ASP A 74 -12.94 -15.57 -11.85
C ASP A 74 -11.79 -15.81 -12.85
N LEU A 75 -11.10 -16.92 -12.69
CA LEU A 75 -9.97 -17.30 -13.53
C LEU A 75 -10.39 -18.11 -14.75
N GLU A 76 -11.56 -18.76 -14.73
CA GLU A 76 -12.00 -19.66 -15.81
C GLU A 76 -11.97 -19.03 -17.21
N PRO A 77 -12.52 -17.82 -17.46
CA PRO A 77 -12.51 -17.24 -18.80
C PRO A 77 -11.08 -16.96 -19.28
N SER A 78 -10.22 -16.47 -18.40
CA SER A 78 -8.83 -16.14 -18.72
C SER A 78 -8.01 -17.40 -18.98
N LEU A 79 -8.20 -18.45 -18.18
CA LEU A 79 -7.57 -19.74 -18.37
C LEU A 79 -8.04 -20.42 -19.67
N ALA A 80 -9.31 -20.29 -20.02
CA ALA A 80 -9.84 -20.79 -21.29
C ALA A 80 -9.16 -20.10 -22.49
N SER A 81 -8.96 -18.77 -22.43
CA SER A 81 -8.21 -18.05 -23.47
C SER A 81 -6.78 -18.55 -23.62
N LEU A 82 -6.06 -18.78 -22.51
CA LEU A 82 -4.69 -19.31 -22.55
C LEU A 82 -4.63 -20.73 -23.12
N LYS A 83 -5.62 -21.58 -22.82
CA LYS A 83 -5.76 -22.92 -23.39
C LYS A 83 -6.05 -22.87 -24.90
N ASN A 84 -7.00 -22.04 -25.31
CA ASN A 84 -7.42 -21.91 -26.71
C ASN A 84 -6.30 -21.38 -27.61
N LEU A 85 -5.46 -20.49 -27.08
CA LEU A 85 -4.27 -19.97 -27.77
C LEU A 85 -3.06 -20.93 -27.72
N GLN A 86 -3.22 -22.12 -27.14
CA GLN A 86 -2.14 -23.11 -26.97
C GLN A 86 -0.88 -22.52 -26.32
N ILE A 87 -1.07 -21.63 -25.34
CA ILE A 87 0.03 -20.98 -24.62
C ILE A 87 0.61 -21.95 -23.58
N ALA A 88 -0.25 -22.53 -22.74
CA ALA A 88 0.13 -23.51 -21.73
C ALA A 88 -1.05 -24.41 -21.36
N GLU A 89 -0.74 -25.62 -20.91
CA GLU A 89 -1.68 -26.48 -20.20
C GLU A 89 -1.77 -25.96 -18.76
N ILE A 90 -2.97 -25.54 -18.34
CA ILE A 90 -3.21 -24.97 -17.00
C ILE A 90 -4.31 -25.73 -16.28
N ASN A 91 -3.98 -26.28 -15.12
CA ASN A 91 -4.92 -27.00 -14.25
C ASN A 91 -4.97 -26.35 -12.87
N VAL A 92 -6.16 -26.12 -12.34
CA VAL A 92 -6.34 -25.65 -10.95
C VAL A 92 -6.24 -26.87 -10.04
N ILE A 93 -5.25 -26.89 -9.15
CA ILE A 93 -5.05 -27.98 -8.18
C ILE A 93 -5.75 -27.68 -6.86
N GLU A 94 -5.73 -26.41 -6.45
CA GLU A 94 -6.21 -26.00 -5.13
C GLU A 94 -6.90 -24.65 -5.24
N GLN A 95 -8.02 -24.50 -4.52
CA GLN A 95 -8.71 -23.23 -4.33
C GLN A 95 -9.01 -23.06 -2.84
N LEU A 96 -8.50 -21.98 -2.26
CA LEU A 96 -8.73 -21.60 -0.87
C LEU A 96 -9.24 -20.18 -0.80
N THR A 97 -10.02 -19.92 0.25
CA THR A 97 -10.48 -18.56 0.58
C THR A 97 -10.05 -18.23 2.01
N THR A 98 -9.42 -17.08 2.20
CA THR A 98 -8.93 -16.63 3.51
C THR A 98 -9.65 -15.35 3.92
N ALA A 99 -10.03 -15.25 5.19
CA ALA A 99 -10.56 -14.02 5.75
C ALA A 99 -9.45 -12.95 5.76
N TRP A 100 -9.73 -11.79 5.18
CA TRP A 100 -8.83 -10.65 5.19
C TRP A 100 -9.55 -9.47 5.84
N THR A 101 -8.98 -8.98 6.93
CA THR A 101 -9.61 -7.99 7.82
C THR A 101 -9.28 -6.56 7.42
N ARG A 102 -8.11 -6.34 6.81
CA ARG A 102 -7.65 -5.00 6.44
C ARG A 102 -8.33 -4.51 5.17
N LYS A 103 -9.17 -3.49 5.28
CA LYS A 103 -9.92 -2.95 4.13
C LYS A 103 -10.24 -1.47 4.26
N GLU A 104 -10.56 -0.87 3.13
CA GLU A 104 -11.23 0.40 3.01
C GLU A 104 -12.71 0.16 2.78
N VAL A 105 -13.57 0.78 3.60
CA VAL A 105 -15.02 0.74 3.46
C VAL A 105 -15.51 2.15 3.19
N VAL A 106 -16.28 2.32 2.12
CA VAL A 106 -17.02 3.55 1.83
C VAL A 106 -18.46 3.35 2.30
N LEU A 107 -18.77 3.97 3.42
CA LEU A 107 -20.09 3.91 4.04
C LEU A 107 -20.89 5.17 3.68
N ARG A 108 -22.15 5.01 3.29
CA ARG A 108 -23.08 6.11 3.03
C ARG A 108 -24.10 6.17 4.16
N VAL A 109 -24.30 7.37 4.71
CA VAL A 109 -25.30 7.61 5.77
C VAL A 109 -26.22 8.74 5.28
N PRO A 110 -27.35 8.39 4.63
CA PRO A 110 -28.19 9.36 3.94
C PRO A 110 -28.79 10.40 4.89
N GLU A 111 -29.04 10.04 6.15
CA GLU A 111 -29.71 10.89 7.13
C GLU A 111 -28.79 11.93 7.79
N MET A 112 -27.50 12.00 7.40
CA MET A 112 -26.59 13.05 7.86
C MET A 112 -27.03 14.42 7.31
N MET A 113 -27.69 15.21 8.16
CA MET A 113 -28.24 16.53 7.82
C MET A 113 -27.22 17.67 7.96
N CYS A 114 -26.22 17.52 8.84
CA CYS A 114 -25.19 18.54 9.06
C CYS A 114 -23.80 17.91 9.33
N PRO A 115 -22.71 18.55 8.90
CA PRO A 115 -21.36 18.03 9.11
C PRO A 115 -20.90 18.15 10.57
N ALA A 116 -21.33 19.20 11.27
CA ALA A 116 -20.84 19.54 12.61
C ALA A 116 -21.39 18.63 13.72
N ASN A 117 -22.64 18.17 13.60
CA ASN A 117 -23.27 17.31 14.62
C ASN A 117 -23.52 15.90 14.11
N CYS A 118 -24.34 15.72 13.06
CA CYS A 118 -24.62 14.38 12.54
C CYS A 118 -23.34 13.72 12.00
N GLY A 119 -22.58 14.44 11.19
CA GLY A 119 -21.34 13.94 10.61
C GLY A 119 -20.28 13.61 11.64
N SER A 120 -20.10 14.47 12.65
CA SER A 120 -19.12 14.25 13.73
C SER A 120 -19.52 13.10 14.65
N SER A 121 -20.79 12.96 15.01
CA SER A 121 -21.29 11.84 15.82
C SER A 121 -21.03 10.50 15.15
N VAL A 122 -21.39 10.36 13.87
CA VAL A 122 -21.14 9.12 13.12
C VAL A 122 -19.64 8.86 12.98
N LEU A 123 -18.85 9.89 12.68
CA LEU A 123 -17.40 9.77 12.55
C LEU A 123 -16.75 9.34 13.88
N ASN A 124 -17.19 9.88 15.00
CA ASN A 124 -16.66 9.55 16.32
C ASN A 124 -17.05 8.13 16.75
N ALA A 125 -18.27 7.69 16.48
CA ALA A 125 -18.70 6.31 16.73
C ALA A 125 -17.84 5.31 15.96
N ILE A 126 -17.56 5.60 14.68
CA ILE A 126 -16.70 4.76 13.85
C ILE A 126 -15.26 4.77 14.36
N ARG A 127 -14.72 5.93 14.75
CA ARG A 127 -13.35 6.03 15.30
C ARG A 127 -13.16 5.29 16.62
N ALA A 128 -14.24 5.10 17.38
CA ALA A 128 -14.21 4.36 18.64
C ALA A 128 -14.14 2.83 18.43
N LEU A 129 -14.36 2.34 17.20
CA LEU A 129 -14.28 0.92 16.91
C LEU A 129 -12.82 0.42 16.91
N GLU A 130 -12.62 -0.75 17.51
CA GLU A 130 -11.34 -1.44 17.49
C GLU A 130 -10.92 -1.77 16.04
N GLY A 131 -9.65 -1.54 15.73
CA GLY A 131 -9.07 -1.81 14.42
C GLY A 131 -9.32 -0.73 13.36
N VAL A 132 -10.05 0.35 13.68
CA VAL A 132 -10.12 1.53 12.81
C VAL A 132 -8.85 2.37 12.97
N GLU A 133 -8.11 2.53 11.87
CA GLU A 133 -6.87 3.33 11.84
C GLU A 133 -7.13 4.74 11.36
N ALA A 134 -8.02 4.88 10.37
CA ALA A 134 -8.39 6.18 9.83
C ALA A 134 -9.86 6.19 9.42
N ALA A 135 -10.54 7.27 9.75
CA ALA A 135 -11.89 7.54 9.28
C ALA A 135 -12.00 9.00 8.87
N ARG A 136 -12.56 9.24 7.69
CA ARG A 136 -12.73 10.57 7.09
C ARG A 136 -14.15 10.76 6.57
N LEU A 137 -14.77 11.84 7.00
CA LEU A 137 -16.08 12.27 6.52
C LEU A 137 -15.94 13.03 5.19
N ARG A 138 -16.72 12.62 4.18
CA ARG A 138 -17.00 13.37 2.95
C ARG A 138 -18.46 13.77 2.94
N PHE A 139 -18.75 14.88 3.61
CA PHE A 139 -20.12 15.32 3.86
C PHE A 139 -20.90 15.64 2.58
N GLU A 140 -20.26 16.23 1.56
CA GLU A 140 -20.89 16.53 0.26
C GLU A 140 -21.58 15.32 -0.36
N HIS A 141 -21.01 14.13 -0.13
CA HIS A 141 -21.53 12.85 -0.64
C HIS A 141 -22.27 12.05 0.42
N ARG A 142 -22.37 12.57 1.66
CA ARG A 142 -22.84 11.87 2.87
C ARG A 142 -22.15 10.53 3.06
N GLN A 143 -20.84 10.52 2.82
CA GLN A 143 -20.00 9.33 2.87
C GLN A 143 -18.97 9.42 3.98
N ILE A 144 -18.58 8.27 4.52
CA ILE A 144 -17.46 8.11 5.41
C ILE A 144 -16.54 7.06 4.80
N VAL A 145 -15.28 7.41 4.64
CA VAL A 145 -14.23 6.50 4.18
C VAL A 145 -13.47 6.02 5.40
N ILE A 146 -13.46 4.71 5.61
CA ILE A 146 -12.94 4.07 6.82
C ILE A 146 -11.85 3.10 6.39
N ARG A 147 -10.70 3.09 7.07
CA ARG A 147 -9.55 2.23 6.80
C ARG A 147 -9.06 1.56 8.08
N GLY A 148 -8.66 0.30 7.95
CA GLY A 148 -8.08 -0.49 9.04
C GLY A 148 -8.53 -1.94 9.03
N ASP A 149 -8.30 -2.62 10.14
CA ASP A 149 -8.62 -4.02 10.41
C ASP A 149 -10.00 -4.15 11.08
N MET A 150 -11.07 -4.24 10.27
CA MET A 150 -12.43 -4.19 10.82
C MET A 150 -13.42 -5.09 10.10
N ASN A 151 -14.48 -5.46 10.81
CA ASN A 151 -15.66 -6.09 10.21
C ASN A 151 -16.71 -5.03 9.84
N VAL A 152 -17.32 -5.18 8.67
CA VAL A 152 -18.37 -4.27 8.16
C VAL A 152 -19.61 -4.33 9.03
N ASP A 153 -19.95 -5.50 9.55
CA ASP A 153 -21.11 -5.65 10.43
C ASP A 153 -20.93 -4.82 11.72
N ALA A 154 -19.71 -4.79 12.27
CA ALA A 154 -19.41 -3.98 13.45
C ALA A 154 -19.55 -2.47 13.18
N ILE A 155 -19.14 -2.02 11.98
CA ILE A 155 -19.35 -0.63 11.54
C ILE A 155 -20.84 -0.32 11.47
N ARG A 156 -21.63 -1.19 10.84
CA ARG A 156 -23.07 -0.99 10.70
C ARG A 156 -23.76 -0.94 12.05
N THR A 157 -23.41 -1.83 12.98
CA THR A 157 -23.93 -1.82 14.35
C THR A 157 -23.59 -0.52 15.07
N ALA A 158 -22.33 -0.06 15.03
CA ALA A 158 -21.94 1.19 15.68
C ALA A 158 -22.69 2.43 15.16
N VAL A 159 -23.00 2.45 13.86
CA VAL A 159 -23.79 3.54 13.26
C VAL A 159 -25.28 3.42 13.62
N SER A 160 -25.83 2.20 13.71
CA SER A 160 -27.20 1.97 14.15
C SER A 160 -27.41 2.32 15.63
N ASP A 161 -26.42 2.04 16.49
CA ASP A 161 -26.47 2.30 17.93
C ASP A 161 -26.61 3.80 18.26
N ILE A 162 -26.10 4.67 17.39
CA ILE A 162 -26.27 6.13 17.50
C ILE A 162 -27.52 6.65 16.76
N GLY A 163 -28.35 5.76 16.22
CA GLY A 163 -29.63 6.06 15.60
C GLY A 163 -29.58 6.44 14.12
N PHE A 164 -28.56 5.99 13.37
CA PHE A 164 -28.43 6.24 11.93
C PHE A 164 -28.44 4.94 11.13
N ASP A 165 -29.07 4.95 9.96
CA ASP A 165 -28.96 3.86 9.00
C ASP A 165 -27.79 4.07 8.03
N SER A 166 -27.14 2.96 7.65
CA SER A 166 -25.95 2.99 6.80
C SER A 166 -25.94 1.96 5.69
N GLU A 167 -25.47 2.39 4.52
CA GLU A 167 -25.35 1.59 3.30
C GLU A 167 -23.86 1.46 2.94
N VAL A 168 -23.41 0.25 2.61
CA VAL A 168 -22.03 0.03 2.19
C VAL A 168 -21.97 0.22 0.68
N ASN A 169 -21.35 1.32 0.24
CA ASN A 169 -21.21 1.64 -1.18
C ASN A 169 -20.09 0.85 -1.84
N ALA A 170 -18.97 0.65 -1.14
CA ALA A 170 -17.82 -0.06 -1.67
C ALA A 170 -16.98 -0.66 -0.54
N GLU A 171 -16.41 -1.83 -0.81
CA GLU A 171 -15.39 -2.48 0.02
C GLU A 171 -14.17 -2.77 -0.84
N THR A 172 -13.01 -2.30 -0.39
CA THR A 172 -11.73 -2.54 -1.07
C THR A 172 -10.76 -3.17 -0.09
N LEU A 173 -10.30 -4.39 -0.37
CA LEU A 173 -9.23 -5.00 0.44
C LEU A 173 -7.94 -4.20 0.28
N LEU A 174 -7.27 -3.93 1.39
CA LEU A 174 -6.02 -3.17 1.41
C LEU A 174 -4.86 -4.09 1.78
N PRO A 175 -3.72 -3.98 1.07
CA PRO A 175 -2.49 -4.63 1.49
C PRO A 175 -1.94 -4.00 2.76
N ARG A 176 -1.15 -4.79 3.49
CA ARG A 176 -0.30 -4.27 4.57
C ARG A 176 0.97 -3.71 3.97
N ARG A 177 1.53 -2.74 4.68
CA ARG A 177 2.84 -2.17 4.38
C ARG A 177 3.77 -2.62 5.49
N PHE A 178 4.93 -3.10 5.10
CA PHE A 178 5.99 -3.48 6.02
C PHE A 178 7.20 -2.64 5.66
N ARG A 179 7.84 -2.04 6.67
CA ARG A 179 9.08 -1.29 6.46
C ARG A 179 10.16 -1.98 7.27
N PHE A 180 11.27 -2.29 6.61
CA PHE A 180 12.42 -2.93 7.24
C PHE A 180 13.62 -2.03 7.10
N ARG A 181 14.45 -1.99 8.15
CA ARG A 181 15.86 -1.66 8.02
C ARG A 181 16.60 -2.95 7.72
N VAL A 182 17.53 -2.91 6.77
CA VAL A 182 18.23 -4.13 6.32
C VAL A 182 19.71 -3.92 6.52
N ASP A 183 20.41 -4.84 7.16
CA ASP A 183 21.86 -4.72 7.25
C ASP A 183 22.50 -5.07 5.89
N ASP A 184 23.58 -4.38 5.53
CA ASP A 184 24.34 -4.57 4.28
C ASP A 184 23.58 -4.30 2.95
N LEU A 185 22.49 -3.52 2.98
CA LEU A 185 21.87 -2.96 1.77
C LEU A 185 22.66 -1.72 1.27
N SER A 186 23.92 -1.94 0.90
CA SER A 186 24.82 -0.87 0.44
C SER A 186 24.72 -0.58 -1.07
N ASP A 187 24.18 -1.51 -1.87
CA ASP A 187 24.12 -1.40 -3.32
C ASP A 187 22.79 -1.91 -3.91
N VAL A 188 22.36 -1.28 -5.00
CA VAL A 188 21.16 -1.70 -5.75
C VAL A 188 21.46 -2.92 -6.64
N GLY A 189 22.72 -3.09 -7.04
CA GLY A 189 23.13 -4.03 -8.09
C GLY A 189 23.12 -5.48 -7.63
N LEU A 190 24.01 -5.86 -6.72
CA LEU A 190 24.16 -7.25 -6.32
C LEU A 190 23.23 -7.58 -5.15
N ASN A 191 23.37 -6.85 -4.03
CA ASN A 191 22.59 -7.16 -2.82
C ASN A 191 21.13 -6.73 -2.98
N GLY A 192 20.89 -5.58 -3.59
CA GLY A 192 19.54 -5.08 -3.88
C GLY A 192 18.73 -6.04 -4.75
N VAL A 193 19.24 -6.48 -5.90
CA VAL A 193 18.53 -7.45 -6.77
C VAL A 193 18.31 -8.77 -6.04
N LYS A 194 19.34 -9.29 -5.36
CA LYS A 194 19.24 -10.57 -4.64
C LYS A 194 18.16 -10.54 -3.55
N LEU A 195 18.06 -9.45 -2.78
CA LEU A 195 17.03 -9.28 -1.77
C LEU A 195 15.65 -9.05 -2.41
N LYS A 196 15.58 -8.25 -3.47
CA LYS A 196 14.35 -8.00 -4.22
C LYS A 196 13.74 -9.32 -4.71
N ASP A 197 14.52 -10.13 -5.42
CA ASP A 197 14.06 -11.41 -5.97
C ASP A 197 13.57 -12.35 -4.86
N ALA A 198 14.27 -12.35 -3.71
CA ALA A 198 13.89 -13.16 -2.55
C ALA A 198 12.53 -12.76 -1.95
N LEU A 199 12.26 -11.45 -1.88
CA LEU A 199 11.02 -10.90 -1.33
C LEU A 199 9.87 -10.98 -2.34
N GLU A 200 10.11 -10.73 -3.63
CA GLU A 200 9.10 -10.90 -4.70
C GLU A 200 8.66 -12.36 -4.85
N ALA A 201 9.53 -13.32 -4.51
CA ALA A 201 9.17 -14.73 -4.45
C ALA A 201 8.25 -15.11 -3.27
N VAL A 202 8.06 -14.24 -2.28
CA VAL A 202 7.18 -14.51 -1.14
C VAL A 202 5.71 -14.38 -1.56
N GLU A 203 4.95 -15.45 -1.33
CA GLU A 203 3.54 -15.51 -1.72
C GLU A 203 2.71 -14.42 -1.02
N GLY A 204 2.16 -13.50 -1.80
CA GLY A 204 1.31 -12.41 -1.32
C GLY A 204 1.98 -11.04 -1.36
N VAL A 205 3.27 -10.95 -1.70
CA VAL A 205 3.93 -9.67 -1.99
C VAL A 205 3.37 -9.10 -3.29
N GLU A 206 2.85 -7.88 -3.24
CA GLU A 206 2.32 -7.18 -4.42
C GLU A 206 3.36 -6.25 -5.03
N ASN A 207 4.14 -5.58 -4.17
CA ASN A 207 5.13 -4.61 -4.60
C ASN A 207 6.20 -4.44 -3.52
N LEU A 208 7.40 -4.02 -3.91
CA LEU A 208 8.44 -3.61 -2.98
C LEU A 208 9.27 -2.46 -3.54
N VAL A 209 9.83 -1.66 -2.64
CA VAL A 209 10.69 -0.53 -2.95
C VAL A 209 11.93 -0.62 -2.07
N LEU A 210 13.11 -0.61 -2.70
CA LEU A 210 14.39 -0.54 -2.01
C LEU A 210 14.83 0.92 -1.91
N LEU A 211 15.09 1.38 -0.69
CA LEU A 211 15.64 2.70 -0.38
C LEU A 211 17.07 2.53 0.11
N THR A 212 18.02 2.42 -0.81
CA THR A 212 19.43 2.17 -0.49
C THR A 212 20.10 3.34 0.23
N ASP A 213 19.62 4.56 0.03
CA ASP A 213 20.07 5.76 0.75
C ASP A 213 19.76 5.69 2.25
N ARG A 214 18.67 5.01 2.62
CA ARG A 214 18.24 4.81 4.00
C ARG A 214 18.51 3.42 4.53
N VAL A 215 18.99 2.53 3.67
CA VAL A 215 19.20 1.11 3.99
C VAL A 215 17.89 0.46 4.44
N GLU A 216 16.82 0.78 3.72
CA GLU A 216 15.46 0.38 4.06
C GLU A 216 14.75 -0.30 2.89
N VAL A 217 13.77 -1.15 3.23
CA VAL A 217 12.90 -1.82 2.26
C VAL A 217 11.46 -1.63 2.68
N LEU A 218 10.64 -1.16 1.74
CA LEU A 218 9.20 -1.07 1.90
C LEU A 218 8.54 -2.18 1.09
N VAL A 219 7.79 -3.05 1.75
CA VAL A 219 7.06 -4.15 1.12
C VAL A 219 5.57 -3.92 1.27
N VAL A 220 4.84 -4.00 0.16
CA VAL A 220 3.39 -3.99 0.12
C VAL A 220 2.93 -5.42 -0.13
N ALA A 221 2.22 -6.01 0.82
CA ALA A 221 1.85 -7.42 0.72
C ALA A 221 0.51 -7.73 1.40
N MET A 222 -0.18 -8.74 0.87
CA MET A 222 -1.36 -9.37 1.47
C MET A 222 -0.94 -10.46 2.48
N LEU A 223 -0.06 -10.08 3.41
CA LEU A 223 0.44 -10.91 4.52
C LEU A 223 -0.08 -10.40 5.86
N LEU A 224 -0.39 -11.32 6.78
CA LEU A 224 -0.84 -10.95 8.12
C LEU A 224 0.31 -10.44 9.01
N ASN A 225 1.53 -10.91 8.76
CA ASN A 225 2.74 -10.54 9.50
C ASN A 225 3.97 -10.60 8.60
N SER A 226 5.05 -10.00 9.08
CA SER A 226 6.35 -9.91 8.40
C SER A 226 7.16 -11.21 8.41
N SER A 227 6.75 -12.24 9.16
CA SER A 227 7.60 -13.43 9.42
C SER A 227 8.05 -14.16 8.16
N GLN A 228 7.23 -14.19 7.11
CA GLN A 228 7.59 -14.83 5.84
C GLN A 228 8.62 -14.01 5.06
N LEU A 229 8.55 -12.68 5.15
CA LEU A 229 9.50 -11.75 4.53
C LEU A 229 10.87 -11.86 5.20
N VAL A 230 10.91 -11.84 6.53
CA VAL A 230 12.14 -12.00 7.31
C VAL A 230 12.81 -13.33 7.00
N LYS A 231 12.07 -14.44 7.05
CA LYS A 231 12.60 -15.78 6.68
C LYS A 231 13.08 -15.87 5.24
N ALA A 232 12.52 -15.09 4.32
CA ALA A 232 12.95 -15.06 2.93
C ALA A 232 14.27 -14.32 2.77
N ALA A 233 14.42 -13.18 3.44
CA ALA A 233 15.66 -12.42 3.46
C ALA A 233 16.81 -13.19 4.15
N GLU A 234 16.54 -13.83 5.29
CA GLU A 234 17.52 -14.64 6.03
C GLU A 234 18.10 -15.78 5.18
N ARG A 235 17.26 -16.45 4.38
CA ARG A 235 17.69 -17.51 3.45
C ARG A 235 18.71 -17.03 2.41
N VAL A 236 18.71 -15.74 2.16
CA VAL A 236 19.57 -15.08 1.17
C VAL A 236 20.72 -14.34 1.84
N GLY A 237 20.79 -14.37 3.18
CA GLY A 237 21.87 -13.82 3.99
C GLY A 237 21.64 -12.38 4.46
N PHE A 238 20.40 -11.90 4.46
CA PHE A 238 20.06 -10.56 4.93
C PHE A 238 19.34 -10.61 6.28
N GLU A 239 19.77 -9.75 7.20
CA GLU A 239 19.08 -9.49 8.45
C GLU A 239 18.15 -8.27 8.27
N MET A 240 16.87 -8.43 8.63
CA MET A 240 15.87 -7.39 8.49
C MET A 240 15.23 -7.08 9.84
N LEU A 241 15.22 -5.80 10.20
CA LEU A 241 14.56 -5.28 11.39
C LEU A 241 13.32 -4.49 10.99
N GLU A 242 12.14 -4.97 11.38
CA GLU A 242 10.87 -4.29 11.12
C GLU A 242 10.78 -2.98 11.90
N LEU A 243 10.44 -1.90 11.20
CA LEU A 243 10.22 -0.57 11.77
C LEU A 243 8.72 -0.37 12.04
N SER A 244 8.38 0.09 13.24
CA SER A 244 7.00 0.42 13.61
C SER A 244 6.42 1.54 12.73
N GLU A 245 5.09 1.56 12.57
CA GLU A 245 4.40 2.58 11.76
C GLU A 245 4.65 4.02 12.25
N GLU A 246 4.91 4.20 13.55
CA GLU A 246 5.30 5.48 14.17
C GLU A 246 6.65 5.99 13.67
N ALA A 247 7.58 5.07 13.38
CA ALA A 247 8.88 5.38 12.83
C ALA A 247 8.81 5.73 11.33
N TRP A 248 7.63 5.68 10.69
CA TRP A 248 7.52 5.90 9.26
C TRP A 248 7.66 7.37 8.85
N GLY A 249 7.62 8.30 9.82
CA GLY A 249 7.81 9.73 9.58
C GLY A 249 6.70 10.37 8.72
N ILE A 250 5.64 9.61 8.43
CA ILE A 250 4.40 10.14 7.89
C ILE A 250 3.65 10.70 9.11
N PRO A 251 3.28 11.98 9.15
CA PRO A 251 2.31 12.41 10.13
C PRO A 251 1.05 11.59 9.84
N MET A 252 0.72 10.63 10.70
CA MET A 252 -0.70 10.39 10.92
C MET A 252 -1.26 11.77 11.22
N GLU A 253 -2.27 12.20 10.47
CA GLU A 253 -3.07 13.35 10.89
C GLU A 253 -3.56 13.00 12.29
N VAL A 254 -2.85 13.53 13.28
CA VAL A 254 -3.16 13.31 14.69
C VAL A 254 -4.57 13.86 14.84
N VAL A 255 -5.48 12.95 15.12
CA VAL A 255 -6.86 13.26 15.49
C VAL A 255 -6.78 14.33 16.57
N PRO A 256 -7.29 15.55 16.34
CA PRO A 256 -7.40 16.50 17.44
C PRO A 256 -8.28 15.84 18.51
N PRO A 257 -7.87 15.85 19.79
CA PRO A 257 -8.68 15.26 20.84
C PRO A 257 -10.08 15.91 20.83
N PRO A 258 -11.13 15.17 21.21
CA PRO A 258 -12.48 15.74 21.29
C PRO A 258 -12.44 16.93 22.25
N LEU A 259 -12.98 18.07 21.82
CA LEU A 259 -13.16 19.24 22.68
C LEU A 259 -14.07 18.84 23.86
N GLY A 260 -13.46 18.43 24.96
CA GLY A 260 -14.11 18.30 26.25
C GLY A 260 -14.22 19.67 26.90
N SER A 261 -15.43 20.03 27.30
CA SER A 261 -15.69 21.24 28.07
C SER A 261 -14.94 21.17 29.40
N SER A 262 -14.02 22.11 29.64
CA SER A 262 -13.59 22.45 30.99
C SER A 262 -13.56 23.97 31.11
N ASN A 263 -14.47 24.47 31.94
CA ASN A 263 -14.35 25.78 32.54
C ASN A 263 -13.20 25.68 33.53
N ASP A 264 -12.04 26.25 33.21
CA ASP A 264 -11.14 26.74 34.25
C ASP A 264 -10.30 27.92 33.73
N THR A 265 -10.16 28.88 34.63
CA THR A 265 -9.69 30.24 34.40
C THR A 265 -8.18 30.30 34.65
N GLY A 266 -7.39 30.64 33.62
CA GLY A 266 -5.93 30.86 33.75
C GLY A 266 -5.28 31.11 32.38
N PRO A 267 -4.33 32.06 32.24
CA PRO A 267 -4.17 32.82 31.01
C PRO A 267 -3.30 32.14 29.94
N ASN A 268 -3.80 32.18 28.70
CA ASN A 268 -3.08 32.27 27.41
C ASN A 268 -1.69 31.63 27.33
N SER A 269 -1.57 30.40 26.81
CA SER A 269 -0.27 29.86 26.37
C SER A 269 -0.29 28.96 25.13
N ALA A 270 -1.38 28.93 24.36
CA ALA A 270 -1.44 28.18 23.09
C ALA A 270 -1.92 28.99 21.87
N ILE A 271 -2.51 30.16 22.08
CA ILE A 271 -3.02 31.01 20.99
C ILE A 271 -1.95 32.03 20.51
N GLU A 272 -0.88 32.25 21.27
CA GLU A 272 0.21 33.17 20.88
C GLU A 272 1.23 32.59 19.91
N TYR A 273 1.29 31.26 19.73
CA TYR A 273 2.24 30.66 18.78
C TYR A 273 1.91 30.95 17.31
N HIS A 274 0.71 31.45 17.01
CA HIS A 274 0.27 31.73 15.65
C HIS A 274 0.34 33.21 15.25
N GLN A 275 0.84 34.10 16.12
CA GLN A 275 0.76 35.54 15.83
C GLN A 275 2.07 36.27 15.50
N PHE A 276 3.27 35.71 15.71
CA PHE A 276 4.52 36.42 15.37
C PHE A 276 5.68 35.56 14.87
N HIS A 277 5.41 34.40 14.24
CA HIS A 277 6.45 33.64 13.55
C HIS A 277 6.71 34.26 12.16
N LYS A 278 7.84 34.96 11.98
CA LYS A 278 8.36 35.28 10.64
C LYS A 278 9.03 34.03 10.07
N CYS A 279 8.39 33.38 9.08
CA CYS A 279 8.93 32.23 8.35
C CYS A 279 10.12 32.64 7.45
N ASP A 280 11.31 32.81 8.03
CA ASP A 280 12.55 32.98 7.26
C ASP A 280 13.27 31.63 7.09
N MET A 281 13.59 31.31 5.83
CA MET A 281 14.25 30.08 5.38
C MET A 281 15.66 29.90 5.96
N ARG A 282 16.26 30.96 6.52
CA ARG A 282 17.58 30.90 7.16
C ARG A 282 17.54 30.72 8.69
N ILE A 283 16.36 30.86 9.30
CA ILE A 283 16.23 31.06 10.76
C ILE A 283 15.27 30.05 11.41
N CYS A 284 14.44 29.32 10.65
CA CYS A 284 13.48 28.37 11.21
C CYS A 284 13.96 26.90 11.04
N PRO A 285 14.50 26.27 12.09
CA PRO A 285 14.95 24.87 12.06
C PRO A 285 13.83 23.87 12.42
N GLN A 286 12.56 24.29 12.53
CA GLN A 286 11.50 23.42 13.02
C GLN A 286 10.85 22.57 11.92
N ASN A 287 11.09 21.26 12.00
CA ASN A 287 10.24 20.24 11.39
C ASN A 287 8.79 20.47 11.84
N GLY A 288 7.88 20.66 10.88
CA GLY A 288 6.46 20.96 11.14
C GLY A 288 6.02 22.38 10.79
N CYS A 289 6.94 23.26 10.33
CA CYS A 289 6.55 24.55 9.76
C CYS A 289 5.70 24.35 8.49
N PRO A 290 4.56 25.06 8.32
CA PRO A 290 3.69 24.89 7.16
C PRO A 290 4.40 25.07 5.81
N ARG A 291 5.31 26.06 5.70
CA ARG A 291 6.13 26.26 4.49
C ARG A 291 7.12 25.13 4.24
N TYR A 292 7.67 24.51 5.28
CA TYR A 292 8.59 23.37 5.15
C TYR A 292 7.83 22.10 4.71
N MET A 293 6.64 21.87 5.26
CA MET A 293 5.81 20.73 4.87
C MET A 293 5.33 20.82 3.41
N THR A 294 5.00 22.02 2.92
CA THR A 294 4.61 22.20 1.51
C THR A 294 5.75 21.91 0.55
N THR A 295 6.99 22.30 0.88
CA THR A 295 8.17 22.03 0.04
C THR A 295 8.50 20.53 0.00
N VAL A 296 8.46 19.82 1.13
CA VAL A 296 8.75 18.37 1.16
C VAL A 296 7.70 17.59 0.37
N ALA A 297 6.42 17.93 0.52
CA ALA A 297 5.34 17.30 -0.24
C ALA A 297 5.49 17.55 -1.75
N HIS A 298 5.93 18.74 -2.14
CA HIS A 298 6.17 19.08 -3.56
C HIS A 298 7.38 18.34 -4.14
N THR A 299 8.50 18.29 -3.42
CA THR A 299 9.71 17.56 -3.84
C THR A 299 9.41 16.06 -3.99
N ALA A 300 8.62 15.48 -3.08
CA ALA A 300 8.19 14.10 -3.16
C ALA A 300 7.28 13.83 -4.38
N ALA A 301 6.36 14.76 -4.69
CA ALA A 301 5.48 14.64 -5.86
C ALA A 301 6.24 14.73 -7.20
N LEU A 302 7.26 15.59 -7.29
CA LEU A 302 8.13 15.68 -8.48
C LEU A 302 8.99 14.43 -8.66
N ALA A 303 9.52 13.85 -7.56
CA ALA A 303 10.35 12.64 -7.61
C ALA A 303 9.58 11.41 -8.15
N VAL A 304 8.26 11.39 -8.03
CA VAL A 304 7.38 10.34 -8.58
C VAL A 304 6.68 10.73 -9.88
N GLY A 305 7.09 11.86 -10.49
CA GLY A 305 6.61 12.29 -11.81
C GLY A 305 5.18 12.84 -11.85
N TRP A 306 4.62 13.25 -10.70
CA TRP A 306 3.28 13.84 -10.65
C TRP A 306 3.32 15.33 -10.96
N ALA A 307 2.47 15.77 -11.89
CA ALA A 307 2.28 17.19 -12.19
C ALA A 307 1.34 17.82 -11.14
N VAL A 308 1.85 18.76 -10.35
CA VAL A 308 1.07 19.50 -9.34
C VAL A 308 0.46 20.75 -9.97
N PRO A 309 -0.87 20.94 -9.97
CA PRO A 309 -1.48 22.16 -10.50
C PRO A 309 -1.33 23.31 -9.49
N GLY A 310 -0.48 24.29 -9.83
CA GLY A 310 -0.32 25.53 -9.04
C GLY A 310 1.13 25.99 -8.91
N CYS A 311 1.65 26.59 -9.99
CA CYS A 311 3.00 27.13 -10.20
C CYS A 311 4.13 26.08 -10.07
N GLY A 312 4.80 25.69 -11.14
CA GLY A 312 5.77 26.45 -11.94
C GLY A 312 5.34 26.54 -13.40
N MET A 313 4.58 27.59 -13.67
CA MET A 313 3.44 27.38 -14.55
C MET A 313 3.69 27.56 -16.04
N SER A 314 4.90 27.91 -16.49
CA SER A 314 5.21 27.89 -17.91
C SER A 314 5.99 26.65 -18.36
N SER A 315 6.69 25.94 -17.46
CA SER A 315 7.59 24.86 -17.88
C SER A 315 8.07 23.90 -16.77
N GLY A 316 7.20 23.55 -15.82
CA GLY A 316 7.32 22.28 -15.09
C GLY A 316 8.26 22.25 -13.86
N GLY A 317 8.11 23.19 -12.91
CA GLY A 317 8.70 23.16 -11.55
C GLY A 317 7.72 23.64 -10.46
N GLU A 318 8.14 23.99 -9.22
CA GLU A 318 7.32 24.65 -8.16
C GLU A 318 7.44 26.19 -8.15
N CYS A 319 6.40 26.97 -7.78
CA CYS A 319 6.61 28.30 -7.16
C CYS A 319 7.07 28.09 -5.73
N THR A 320 8.30 28.47 -5.45
CA THR A 320 8.86 28.60 -4.10
C THR A 320 8.98 30.07 -3.68
N CYS A 321 8.27 30.97 -4.36
CA CYS A 321 8.44 32.41 -4.18
C CYS A 321 7.99 32.81 -2.77
N GLY A 322 8.96 33.11 -1.91
CA GLY A 322 8.72 33.91 -0.73
C GLY A 322 8.23 35.31 -1.09
N ASP A 323 8.21 36.22 -0.10
CA ASP A 323 7.53 37.52 -0.11
C ASP A 323 8.13 38.57 -1.10
N SER A 324 8.80 38.14 -2.17
CA SER A 324 9.41 38.96 -3.23
C SER A 324 9.19 38.39 -4.63
N CYS A 325 8.04 37.75 -4.91
CA CYS A 325 7.72 37.23 -6.25
C CYS A 325 7.52 38.37 -7.27
N LYS A 326 7.80 38.14 -8.57
CA LYS A 326 7.57 39.12 -9.67
C LYS A 326 7.01 38.49 -10.95
N CYS A 327 6.18 37.46 -10.81
CA CYS A 327 5.51 36.82 -11.95
C CYS A 327 4.36 37.68 -12.51
N VAL A 328 4.15 37.66 -13.83
CA VAL A 328 3.02 38.33 -14.50
C VAL A 328 1.75 37.50 -14.31
N GLY A 329 0.65 38.09 -13.82
CA GLY A 329 -0.55 37.34 -13.41
C GLY A 329 -0.43 36.65 -12.05
N CYS A 330 0.53 37.10 -11.22
CA CYS A 330 0.72 36.60 -9.86
C CYS A 330 -0.05 37.47 -8.85
N PRO A 331 -1.02 36.91 -8.12
CA PRO A 331 -1.97 37.69 -7.32
C PRO A 331 -1.36 38.35 -6.09
N GLU A 332 -0.18 37.91 -5.66
CA GLU A 332 0.39 38.29 -4.37
C GLU A 332 1.40 39.46 -4.48
N HIS A 333 2.03 39.66 -5.64
CA HIS A 333 3.10 40.67 -5.80
C HIS A 333 2.98 41.56 -7.04
N ASN A 334 1.95 41.35 -7.87
CA ASN A 334 1.66 42.21 -9.00
C ASN A 334 0.13 42.39 -9.16
N PRO A 335 -0.51 43.19 -8.27
CA PRO A 335 -1.96 43.15 -8.05
C PRO A 335 -2.80 43.94 -9.08
N ALA A 336 -2.19 44.45 -10.15
CA ALA A 336 -2.87 45.25 -11.17
C ALA A 336 -2.69 44.66 -12.58
N SER A 337 -2.77 43.34 -12.69
CA SER A 337 -2.99 42.65 -13.97
C SER A 337 -4.44 42.16 -14.03
#